data_AF-A0A0C7R5I6-F1
#
_entry.id   AF-A0A0C7R5I6-F1
#
_cell.length_a   1.000
_cell.length_b   1.000
_cell.length_c   1.000
_cell.angle_alpha   90.00
_cell.angle_beta   90.00
_cell.angle_gamma   90.00
#
_symmetry.space_group_name_H-M   'P 1'
#
loop_
_entity.id
_entity.type
_entity.pdbx_description
1 polymer ?
#
loop_
_entity_poly.entity_id
_entity_poly.type
_entity_poly.pdbx_seq_one_letter_code
_entity_poly.pdbx_strand_id
1 'polypeptide(L)'
;MMKNILFFVEGVHDANCVARILEVNNFKEIKNLENLPNMWKRKIPRAYPFTKDKLDRYIPIPTYFTNQKYLSVIICTNGEGRLLKEIDLYISNMNLGELREIESICAIFDADQTDAEKAFENKFKHIKKDMIITKGDFKKGYFNIKNKKINLYNYFFPNNKDKGTLEDLLLESAKEIYSDLFYQVNEYIQNIDLKYKHNWTISSENKVKVGCIANVFQPGSANQNSIRHDDWISKQSIDRCKYVSDFYFFIKNIIT
;
A
#
# COMPACT_ATOMS: atom_id res chain seq x y z
N MET A 1 6.26 -23.84 9.72
CA MET A 1 7.04 -22.64 9.35
C MET A 1 6.04 -21.62 8.82
N MET A 2 6.02 -20.42 9.39
CA MET A 2 5.05 -19.38 9.03
C MET A 2 5.40 -18.85 7.63
N LYS A 3 4.43 -18.77 6.73
CA LYS A 3 4.66 -18.26 5.38
C LYS A 3 4.57 -16.73 5.37
N ASN A 4 5.42 -16.09 4.58
CA ASN A 4 5.51 -14.64 4.52
C ASN A 4 4.87 -14.11 3.24
N ILE A 5 4.07 -13.06 3.40
CA ILE A 5 3.43 -12.32 2.30
C ILE A 5 3.97 -10.89 2.35
N LEU A 6 4.57 -10.43 1.26
CA LEU A 6 5.17 -9.10 1.19
C LEU A 6 4.26 -8.17 0.39
N PHE A 7 3.81 -7.08 0.99
CA PHE A 7 3.09 -6.00 0.32
C PHE A 7 4.04 -4.83 0.11
N PHE A 8 4.29 -4.46 -1.13
CA PHE A 8 5.03 -3.27 -1.49
C PHE A 8 4.05 -2.20 -1.93
N VAL A 9 4.18 -1.01 -1.34
CA VAL A 9 3.29 0.13 -1.58
C VAL A 9 4.08 1.41 -1.83
N GLU A 10 3.47 2.40 -2.48
CA GLU A 10 4.15 3.64 -2.85
C GLU A 10 4.27 4.59 -1.64
N GLY A 11 3.20 4.74 -0.86
CA GLY A 11 3.13 5.67 0.26
C GLY A 11 2.55 5.11 1.57
N VAL A 12 2.66 5.93 2.62
CA VAL A 12 2.19 5.59 3.97
C VAL A 12 0.67 5.47 4.05
N HIS A 13 -0.07 6.20 3.20
CA HIS A 13 -1.53 6.07 3.13
C HIS A 13 -1.93 4.67 2.64
N ASP A 14 -1.32 4.19 1.55
CA ASP A 14 -1.52 2.84 1.01
C ASP A 14 -1.16 1.77 2.04
N ALA A 15 -0.05 1.96 2.76
CA ALA A 15 0.38 1.04 3.80
C ALA A 15 -0.69 0.88 4.89
N ASN A 16 -1.31 1.99 5.31
CA ASN A 16 -2.36 1.98 6.33
C ASN A 16 -3.70 1.45 5.80
N CYS A 17 -3.98 1.65 4.52
CA CYS A 17 -5.12 1.02 3.84
C CYS A 17 -4.99 -0.51 3.83
N VAL A 18 -3.81 -1.04 3.46
CA VAL A 18 -3.52 -2.49 3.54
C VAL A 18 -3.56 -2.99 4.98
N ALA A 19 -2.94 -2.24 5.91
CA ALA A 19 -2.93 -2.60 7.34
C ALA A 19 -4.35 -2.76 7.90
N ARG A 20 -5.27 -1.84 7.56
CA ARG A 20 -6.67 -1.95 7.97
C ARG A 20 -7.33 -3.22 7.41
N ILE A 21 -7.07 -3.59 6.16
CA ILE A 21 -7.59 -4.86 5.60
C ILE A 21 -7.05 -6.07 6.37
N LEU A 22 -5.78 -6.06 6.76
CA LEU A 22 -5.20 -7.13 7.57
C LEU A 22 -5.88 -7.22 8.95
N GLU A 23 -6.11 -6.08 9.61
CA GLU A 23 -6.77 -6.00 10.93
C GLU A 23 -8.20 -6.57 10.89
N VAL A 24 -9.01 -6.21 9.88
CA VAL A 24 -10.37 -6.77 9.72
C VAL A 24 -10.36 -8.27 9.37
N ASN A 25 -9.22 -8.82 8.95
CA ASN A 25 -9.01 -10.26 8.72
C ASN A 25 -8.23 -10.93 9.86
N ASN A 26 -8.31 -10.39 11.08
CA ASN A 26 -7.75 -10.94 12.32
C ASN A 26 -6.22 -11.05 12.36
N PHE A 27 -5.50 -10.28 11.55
CA PHE A 27 -4.07 -10.11 11.75
C PHE A 27 -3.79 -9.15 12.90
N LYS A 28 -2.79 -9.48 13.70
CA LYS A 28 -2.29 -8.65 14.80
C LYS A 28 -0.98 -8.01 14.40
N GLU A 29 -0.85 -6.70 14.62
CA GLU A 29 0.40 -5.99 14.38
C GLU A 29 1.48 -6.43 15.39
N ILE A 30 2.69 -6.67 14.90
CA ILE A 30 3.86 -6.94 15.73
C ILE A 30 4.56 -5.61 16.02
N LYS A 31 4.35 -5.10 17.23
CA LYS A 31 4.94 -3.81 17.68
C LYS A 31 6.29 -3.95 18.38
N ASN A 32 6.64 -5.15 18.84
CA ASN A 32 7.85 -5.41 19.61
C ASN A 32 8.85 -6.28 18.84
N LEU A 33 10.12 -5.86 18.83
CA LEU A 33 11.21 -6.58 18.14
C LEU A 33 11.35 -8.03 18.60
N GLU A 34 11.06 -8.32 19.87
CA GLU A 34 11.17 -9.66 20.45
C GLU A 34 10.24 -10.67 19.76
N ASN A 35 9.04 -10.20 19.40
CA ASN A 35 7.98 -10.99 18.78
C ASN A 35 8.16 -11.18 17.27
N LEU A 36 9.13 -10.50 16.67
CA LEU A 36 9.40 -10.58 15.24
C LEU A 36 10.24 -11.83 14.92
N PRO A 37 9.98 -12.60 13.85
CA PRO A 37 10.83 -13.73 13.49
C PRO A 37 12.28 -13.31 13.17
N ASN A 38 13.24 -14.20 13.47
CA ASN A 38 14.68 -13.89 13.35
C ASN A 38 15.10 -13.42 11.95
N MET A 39 14.48 -13.94 10.89
CA MET A 39 14.78 -13.49 9.51
C MET A 39 14.55 -11.98 9.34
N TRP A 40 13.51 -11.45 9.98
CA TRP A 40 13.11 -10.04 9.89
C TRP A 40 13.84 -9.17 10.91
N LYS A 41 14.18 -9.68 12.10
CA LYS A 41 15.05 -8.96 13.07
C LYS A 41 16.37 -8.51 12.43
N ARG A 42 16.93 -9.30 11.51
CA ARG A 42 18.16 -8.97 10.78
C ARG A 42 18.01 -7.87 9.73
N LYS A 43 16.77 -7.60 9.29
CA LYS A 43 16.46 -6.56 8.29
C LYS A 43 16.19 -5.20 8.94
N ILE A 44 16.04 -5.16 10.27
CA ILE A 44 15.88 -3.90 11.02
C ILE A 44 17.24 -3.19 11.13
N PRO A 45 17.34 -1.92 10.71
CA PRO A 45 18.58 -1.15 10.84
C PRO A 45 19.02 -1.05 12.31
N ARG A 46 20.32 -1.25 12.57
CA ARG A 46 20.91 -1.24 13.93
C ARG A 46 21.66 0.04 14.29
N ALA A 47 21.90 0.91 13.32
CA ALA A 47 22.67 2.14 13.50
C ALA A 47 22.01 3.27 12.71
N TYR A 48 22.03 4.47 13.27
CA TYR A 48 21.56 5.71 12.66
C TYR A 48 22.75 6.65 12.43
N PRO A 49 22.80 7.43 11.33
CA PRO A 49 21.87 7.50 10.20
C PRO A 49 21.84 6.25 9.29
N PHE A 50 20.65 5.95 8.74
CA PHE A 50 20.41 4.74 7.94
C PHE A 50 20.84 4.86 6.48
N THR A 51 21.15 6.07 6.00
CA THR A 51 21.54 6.32 4.60
C THR A 51 22.64 7.37 4.55
N LYS A 52 23.91 6.93 4.60
CA LYS A 52 25.07 7.82 4.73
C LYS A 52 24.81 8.85 5.84
N ASP A 53 25.23 10.10 5.66
CA ASP A 53 25.07 11.19 6.64
C ASP A 53 23.70 11.89 6.58
N LYS A 54 22.68 11.27 5.97
CA LYS A 54 21.36 11.89 5.84
C LYS A 54 20.49 11.63 7.06
N LEU A 55 20.24 12.71 7.80
CA LEU A 55 19.40 12.72 9.01
C LEU A 55 17.90 12.94 8.69
N ASP A 56 17.58 13.38 7.48
CA ASP A 56 16.23 13.76 7.03
C ASP A 56 15.45 12.59 6.43
N ARG A 57 15.96 11.35 6.54
CA ARG A 57 15.33 10.16 5.96
C ARG A 57 14.45 9.46 6.98
N TYR A 58 13.24 9.11 6.53
CA TYR A 58 12.32 8.27 7.28
C TYR A 58 12.94 6.90 7.57
N ILE A 59 12.63 6.34 8.74
CA ILE A 59 13.15 5.03 9.15
C ILE A 59 12.54 3.95 8.24
N PRO A 60 13.34 3.17 7.49
CA PRO A 60 12.83 2.19 6.53
C PRO A 60 12.46 0.88 7.23
N ILE A 61 11.66 0.94 8.30
CA ILE A 61 11.17 -0.26 8.99
C ILE A 61 9.83 -0.65 8.39
N PRO A 62 9.70 -1.86 7.82
CA PRO A 62 8.42 -2.41 7.39
C PRO A 62 7.45 -2.53 8.56
N THR A 63 6.16 -2.50 8.27
CA THR A 63 5.14 -2.84 9.27
C THR A 63 4.83 -4.34 9.19
N TYR A 64 4.72 -4.99 10.35
CA TYR A 64 4.59 -6.44 10.44
C TYR A 64 3.26 -6.82 11.06
N PHE A 65 2.56 -7.76 10.43
CA PHE A 65 1.27 -8.28 10.85
C PHE A 65 1.30 -9.80 10.84
N THR A 66 0.73 -10.44 11.85
CA THR A 66 0.72 -11.91 11.93
C THR A 66 -0.66 -12.44 12.29
N ASN A 67 -1.00 -13.58 11.70
CA ASN A 67 -2.03 -14.47 12.22
C ASN A 67 -1.42 -15.87 12.45
N GLN A 68 -2.24 -16.87 12.74
CA GLN A 68 -1.72 -18.23 13.00
C GLN A 68 -0.99 -18.87 11.81
N LYS A 69 -1.25 -18.43 10.57
CA LYS A 69 -0.78 -19.05 9.33
C LYS A 69 0.30 -18.22 8.62
N TYR A 70 0.18 -16.89 8.67
CA TYR A 70 0.92 -15.95 7.85
C TYR A 70 1.59 -14.84 8.66
N LEU A 71 2.74 -14.39 8.14
CA LEU A 71 3.31 -13.08 8.45
C LEU A 71 3.20 -12.19 7.22
N SER A 72 2.42 -11.13 7.33
CA SER A 72 2.32 -10.09 6.32
C SER A 72 3.28 -8.96 6.66
N VAL A 73 4.09 -8.55 5.67
CA VAL A 73 5.08 -7.50 5.80
C VAL A 73 4.76 -6.40 4.80
N ILE A 74 4.47 -5.19 5.29
CA ILE A 74 4.14 -4.03 4.47
C ILE A 74 5.39 -3.15 4.36
N ILE A 75 5.87 -2.97 3.13
CA ILE A 75 7.08 -2.24 2.79
C ILE A 75 6.68 -0.99 2.01
N CYS A 76 6.87 0.17 2.65
CA CYS A 76 6.57 1.47 2.05
C CYS A 76 7.80 2.01 1.31
N THR A 77 7.66 2.25 0.00
CA THR A 77 8.81 2.59 -0.86
C THR A 77 9.06 4.10 -0.99
N ASN A 78 8.21 4.94 -0.37
CA ASN A 78 8.37 6.38 -0.14
C ASN A 78 8.89 7.16 -1.37
N GLY A 79 8.43 6.79 -2.58
CA GLY A 79 8.82 7.48 -3.80
C GLY A 79 8.26 6.87 -5.07
N GLU A 80 7.76 7.74 -5.95
CA GLU A 80 7.25 7.39 -7.27
C GLU A 80 8.32 6.62 -8.08
N GLY A 81 7.93 5.46 -8.61
CA GLY A 81 8.76 4.68 -9.54
C GLY A 81 9.93 3.91 -8.91
N ARG A 82 9.97 3.76 -7.58
CA ARG A 82 10.98 2.91 -6.89
C ARG A 82 10.47 1.53 -6.52
N LEU A 83 9.16 1.34 -6.47
CA LEU A 83 8.55 0.12 -5.95
C LEU A 83 9.14 -1.16 -6.56
N LEU A 84 9.24 -1.24 -7.89
CA LEU A 84 9.79 -2.42 -8.58
C LEU A 84 11.28 -2.64 -8.27
N LYS A 85 12.06 -1.57 -8.13
CA LYS A 85 13.47 -1.63 -7.74
C LYS A 85 13.63 -2.10 -6.30
N GLU A 86 12.75 -1.67 -5.40
CA GLU A 86 12.75 -2.12 -4.01
C GLU A 86 12.39 -3.60 -3.89
N ILE A 87 11.42 -4.10 -4.66
CA ILE A 87 11.13 -5.54 -4.70
C ILE A 87 12.38 -6.30 -5.13
N ASP A 88 13.01 -5.88 -6.23
CA ASP A 88 14.20 -6.51 -6.78
C ASP A 88 15.37 -6.52 -5.77
N LEU A 89 15.60 -5.40 -5.09
CA LEU A 89 16.62 -5.25 -4.06
C LEU A 89 16.33 -6.15 -2.84
N TYR A 90 15.07 -6.22 -2.40
CA TYR A 90 14.66 -7.09 -1.29
C TYR A 90 14.96 -8.55 -1.59
N ILE A 91 14.56 -9.01 -2.78
CA ILE A 91 14.71 -10.40 -3.20
C ILE A 91 16.17 -10.76 -3.49
N SER A 92 16.93 -9.87 -4.12
CA SER A 92 18.37 -10.05 -4.37
C SER A 92 19.16 -10.23 -3.07
N ASN A 93 18.76 -9.53 -1.99
CA ASN A 93 19.40 -9.58 -0.68
C ASN A 93 18.89 -10.70 0.24
N MET A 94 18.07 -11.64 -0.25
CA MET A 94 17.62 -12.79 0.52
C MET A 94 18.43 -14.05 0.19
N ASN A 95 18.80 -14.79 1.24
CA ASN A 95 19.41 -16.11 1.11
C ASN A 95 18.35 -17.19 0.79
N LEU A 96 18.80 -18.40 0.47
CA LEU A 96 17.92 -19.52 0.12
C LEU A 96 16.90 -19.87 1.22
N GLY A 97 17.29 -19.79 2.50
CA GLY A 97 16.41 -20.06 3.62
C GLY A 97 15.29 -19.03 3.71
N GLU A 98 15.65 -17.75 3.62
CA GLU A 98 14.70 -16.63 3.64
C GLU A 98 13.71 -16.70 2.48
N LEU A 99 14.20 -16.97 1.25
CA LEU A 99 13.35 -17.09 0.06
C LEU A 99 12.35 -18.25 0.15
N ARG A 100 12.69 -19.34 0.86
CA ARG A 100 11.77 -20.46 1.08
C ARG A 100 10.59 -20.09 1.97
N GLU A 101 10.77 -19.10 2.84
CA GLU A 101 9.72 -18.60 3.73
C GLU A 101 8.81 -17.58 3.05
N ILE A 102 9.20 -17.03 1.89
CA ILE A 102 8.35 -16.13 1.08
C ILE A 102 7.38 -16.96 0.23
N GLU A 103 6.09 -16.69 0.37
CA GLU A 103 5.05 -17.30 -0.46
C GLU A 103 4.62 -16.40 -1.60
N SER A 104 4.36 -15.13 -1.29
CA SER A 104 3.76 -14.19 -2.22
C SER A 104 4.34 -12.79 -2.05
N ILE A 105 4.41 -12.06 -3.16
CA ILE A 105 4.70 -10.62 -3.20
C ILE A 105 3.56 -9.93 -3.92
N CYS A 106 3.09 -8.83 -3.37
CA CYS A 106 2.05 -7.99 -3.95
C CYS A 106 2.57 -6.56 -4.11
N ALA A 107 2.49 -6.02 -5.32
CA ALA A 107 2.85 -4.64 -5.63
C ALA A 107 1.58 -3.79 -5.83
N ILE A 108 1.41 -2.73 -5.05
CA ILE A 108 0.22 -1.87 -5.11
C ILE A 108 0.63 -0.50 -5.63
N PHE A 109 -0.08 0.00 -6.62
CA PHE A 109 0.21 1.23 -7.35
C PHE A 109 -1.04 2.10 -7.48
N ASP A 110 -0.84 3.40 -7.68
CA ASP A 110 -1.86 4.25 -8.27
C ASP A 110 -1.87 4.09 -9.81
N ALA A 111 -3.07 4.10 -10.42
CA ALA A 111 -3.23 4.20 -11.87
C ALA A 111 -3.14 5.66 -12.37
N ASP A 112 -3.22 6.62 -11.44
CA ASP A 112 -3.18 8.05 -11.65
C ASP A 112 -4.20 8.50 -12.70
N GLN A 113 -3.71 8.99 -13.84
CA GLN A 113 -4.51 9.57 -14.92
C GLN A 113 -4.68 8.60 -16.12
N THR A 114 -4.26 7.35 -15.97
CA THR A 114 -4.36 6.33 -17.01
C THR A 114 -5.11 5.11 -16.50
N ASP A 115 -5.70 4.32 -17.39
CA ASP A 115 -6.20 3.00 -17.03
C ASP A 115 -5.08 2.10 -16.48
N ALA A 116 -5.45 1.05 -15.76
CA ALA A 116 -4.51 0.17 -15.08
C ALA A 116 -3.56 -0.55 -16.04
N GLU A 117 -3.99 -0.89 -17.26
CA GLU A 117 -3.14 -1.55 -18.25
C GLU A 117 -2.02 -0.61 -18.71
N LYS A 118 -2.36 0.62 -19.07
CA LYS A 118 -1.39 1.63 -19.47
C LYS A 118 -0.52 2.08 -18.30
N ALA A 119 -1.06 2.17 -17.09
CA ALA A 119 -0.28 2.43 -15.88
C ALA A 119 0.75 1.32 -15.64
N PHE A 120 0.35 0.06 -15.76
CA PHE A 120 1.25 -1.09 -15.68
C PHE A 120 2.36 -0.99 -16.74
N GLU A 121 2.02 -0.76 -18.00
CA GLU A 121 3.01 -0.57 -19.06
C GLU A 121 4.00 0.56 -18.72
N ASN A 122 3.51 1.69 -18.19
CA ASN A 122 4.34 2.83 -17.79
C ASN A 122 5.30 2.51 -16.64
N LYS A 123 4.84 1.80 -15.59
CA LYS A 123 5.69 1.46 -14.43
C LYS A 123 6.87 0.56 -14.84
N PHE A 124 6.71 -0.24 -15.89
CA PHE A 124 7.77 -1.14 -16.41
C PHE A 124 8.66 -0.52 -17.49
N LYS A 125 8.38 0.69 -18.01
CA LYS A 125 9.19 1.34 -19.07
C LYS A 125 10.65 1.59 -18.69
N HIS A 126 10.90 1.87 -17.41
CA HIS A 126 12.24 2.25 -16.91
C HIS A 126 12.93 1.13 -16.12
N ILE A 127 12.42 -0.10 -16.21
CA ILE A 127 13.05 -1.26 -15.61
C ILE A 127 14.31 -1.63 -16.38
N LYS A 128 15.38 -1.89 -15.63
CA LYS A 128 16.64 -2.36 -16.20
C LYS A 128 16.56 -3.84 -16.54
N LYS A 129 17.31 -4.26 -17.56
CA LYS A 129 17.32 -5.66 -18.04
C LYS A 129 17.91 -6.67 -17.05
N ASP A 130 18.65 -6.21 -16.05
CA ASP A 130 19.34 -7.02 -15.04
C ASP A 130 18.50 -7.29 -13.77
N MET A 131 17.29 -6.75 -13.70
CA MET A 131 16.37 -7.03 -12.58
C MET A 131 15.91 -8.49 -12.62
N ILE A 132 15.85 -9.12 -11.44
CA ILE A 132 15.34 -10.48 -11.21
C ILE A 132 13.88 -10.59 -11.66
N ILE A 133 13.06 -9.59 -11.31
CA ILE A 133 11.63 -9.59 -11.60
C ILE A 133 11.37 -8.76 -12.84
N THR A 134 10.70 -9.39 -13.80
CA THR A 134 10.37 -8.78 -15.08
C THR A 134 8.88 -8.49 -15.18
N LYS A 135 8.52 -7.69 -16.20
CA LYS A 135 7.14 -7.48 -16.62
C LYS A 135 6.41 -8.80 -16.92
N GLY A 136 7.12 -9.75 -17.54
CA GLY A 136 6.56 -11.05 -17.91
C GLY A 136 6.14 -11.86 -16.69
N ASP A 137 6.88 -11.75 -15.59
CA ASP A 137 6.58 -12.46 -14.34
C ASP A 137 5.31 -11.97 -13.67
N PHE A 138 5.06 -10.65 -13.67
CA PHE A 138 3.80 -10.09 -13.19
C PHE A 138 2.62 -10.53 -14.05
N LYS A 139 2.75 -10.51 -15.39
CA LYS A 139 1.69 -11.04 -16.28
C LYS A 139 1.43 -12.53 -16.07
N LYS A 140 2.45 -13.29 -15.68
CA LYS A 140 2.38 -14.72 -15.37
C LYS A 140 1.81 -15.00 -13.97
N GLY A 141 1.85 -14.02 -13.07
CA GLY A 141 1.44 -14.15 -11.67
C GLY A 141 2.44 -14.89 -10.77
N TYR A 142 3.68 -15.12 -11.23
CA TYR A 142 4.75 -15.71 -10.43
C TYR A 142 6.12 -15.56 -11.11
N PHE A 143 7.17 -15.68 -10.30
CA PHE A 143 8.54 -15.85 -10.78
C PHE A 143 9.23 -17.03 -10.10
N ASN A 144 10.30 -17.53 -10.72
CA ASN A 144 11.14 -18.58 -10.17
C ASN A 144 12.50 -18.00 -9.80
N ILE A 145 12.92 -18.19 -8.56
CA ILE A 145 14.25 -17.81 -8.09
C ILE A 145 14.85 -18.94 -7.28
N LYS A 146 16.08 -19.36 -7.61
CA LYS A 146 16.84 -20.38 -6.87
C LYS A 146 16.00 -21.64 -6.52
N ASN A 147 15.31 -22.21 -7.51
CA ASN A 147 14.40 -23.37 -7.39
C ASN A 147 13.17 -23.18 -6.48
N LYS A 148 12.75 -21.94 -6.25
CA LYS A 148 11.54 -21.58 -5.52
C LYS A 148 10.62 -20.76 -6.41
N LYS A 149 9.36 -21.20 -6.51
CA LYS A 149 8.25 -20.41 -7.07
C LYS A 149 7.69 -19.47 -5.99
N ILE A 150 7.61 -18.19 -6.30
CA ILE A 150 6.99 -17.15 -5.48
C ILE A 150 5.87 -16.51 -6.30
N ASN A 151 4.67 -16.43 -5.73
CA ASN A 151 3.52 -15.83 -6.41
C ASN A 151 3.69 -14.31 -6.47
N LEU A 152 3.30 -13.70 -7.59
CA LEU A 152 3.31 -12.27 -7.80
C LEU A 152 1.90 -11.77 -8.04
N TYR A 153 1.57 -10.70 -7.35
CA TYR A 153 0.31 -9.98 -7.49
C TYR A 153 0.60 -8.51 -7.74
N ASN A 154 -0.28 -7.85 -8.48
CA ASN A 154 -0.29 -6.40 -8.56
C ASN A 154 -1.70 -5.86 -8.45
N TYR A 155 -1.83 -4.70 -7.82
CA TYR A 155 -3.07 -3.94 -7.75
C TYR A 155 -2.82 -2.50 -8.21
N PHE A 156 -3.72 -1.98 -9.03
CA PHE A 156 -3.77 -0.58 -9.43
C PHE A 156 -5.05 0.02 -8.85
N PHE A 157 -4.92 1.05 -8.03
CA PHE A 157 -6.09 1.78 -7.57
C PHE A 157 -6.84 2.45 -8.73
N PRO A 158 -8.18 2.57 -8.64
CA PRO A 158 -9.01 2.13 -7.52
C PRO A 158 -9.43 0.65 -7.60
N ASN A 159 -9.40 0.02 -8.79
CA ASN A 159 -10.08 -1.26 -9.06
C ASN A 159 -9.41 -2.18 -10.10
N ASN A 160 -8.10 -2.03 -10.35
CA ASN A 160 -7.33 -2.78 -11.36
C ASN A 160 -7.76 -2.55 -12.82
N LYS A 161 -8.61 -1.56 -13.09
CA LYS A 161 -9.12 -1.29 -14.43
C LYS A 161 -9.11 0.20 -14.76
N ASP A 162 -9.86 0.97 -13.99
CA ASP A 162 -10.10 2.38 -14.24
C ASP A 162 -8.92 3.23 -13.75
N LYS A 163 -8.87 4.47 -14.23
CA LYS A 163 -7.93 5.47 -13.71
C LYS A 163 -8.31 5.87 -12.28
N GLY A 164 -7.32 6.28 -11.50
CA GLY A 164 -7.52 6.83 -10.17
C GLY A 164 -6.40 6.48 -9.20
N THR A 165 -6.61 6.84 -7.94
CA THR A 165 -5.69 6.65 -6.82
C THR A 165 -6.40 6.01 -5.64
N LEU A 166 -5.64 5.75 -4.55
CA LEU A 166 -6.23 5.35 -3.28
C LEU A 166 -7.38 6.28 -2.85
N GLU A 167 -7.26 7.60 -3.07
CA GLU A 167 -8.29 8.55 -2.65
C GLU A 167 -9.64 8.31 -3.35
N ASP A 168 -9.68 7.79 -4.58
CA ASP A 168 -10.95 7.46 -5.25
C ASP A 168 -11.68 6.32 -4.52
N LEU A 169 -10.94 5.31 -4.03
CA LEU A 169 -11.48 4.24 -3.20
C LEU A 169 -12.00 4.79 -1.87
N LEU A 170 -11.23 5.66 -1.21
CA LEU A 170 -11.61 6.25 0.07
C LEU A 170 -12.83 7.17 -0.04
N LEU A 171 -12.95 7.94 -1.12
CA LEU A 171 -14.07 8.85 -1.34
C LEU A 171 -15.35 8.13 -1.75
N GLU A 172 -15.26 6.99 -2.45
CA GLU A 172 -16.41 6.10 -2.66
C GLU A 172 -16.97 5.64 -1.32
N SER A 173 -16.08 5.21 -0.42
CA SER A 173 -16.45 4.82 0.95
C SER A 173 -17.05 5.97 1.74
N ALA A 174 -16.40 7.13 1.76
CA ALA A 174 -16.86 8.28 2.53
C ALA A 174 -18.23 8.78 2.07
N LYS A 175 -18.54 8.70 0.77
CA LYS A 175 -19.86 9.06 0.26
C LYS A 175 -20.98 8.18 0.83
N GLU A 176 -20.69 6.91 1.10
CA GLU A 176 -21.65 5.95 1.66
C GLU A 176 -21.69 5.98 3.20
N ILE A 177 -20.52 6.01 3.85
CA ILE A 177 -20.38 5.86 5.30
C ILE A 177 -20.49 7.20 6.04
N TYR A 178 -19.95 8.27 5.44
CA TYR A 178 -19.86 9.62 6.03
C TYR A 178 -20.60 10.63 5.14
N SER A 179 -21.76 10.25 4.61
CA SER A 179 -22.43 10.99 3.53
C SER A 179 -22.60 12.48 3.82
N ASP A 180 -23.08 12.83 5.02
CA ASP A 180 -23.26 14.20 5.49
C ASP A 180 -21.96 15.01 5.49
N LEU A 181 -20.91 14.46 6.11
CA LEU A 181 -19.59 15.07 6.17
C LEU A 181 -18.94 15.16 4.77
N PHE A 182 -19.12 14.14 3.93
CA PHE A 182 -18.64 14.15 2.55
C PHE A 182 -19.26 15.31 1.75
N TYR A 183 -20.56 15.55 1.86
CA TYR A 183 -21.23 16.67 1.19
C TYR A 183 -20.77 18.03 1.74
N GLN A 184 -20.65 18.17 3.06
CA GLN A 184 -20.15 19.40 3.69
C GLN A 184 -18.71 19.72 3.25
N VAL A 185 -17.83 18.73 3.18
CA VAL A 185 -16.46 18.91 2.71
C VAL A 185 -16.43 19.28 1.23
N ASN A 186 -17.27 18.67 0.39
CA ASN A 186 -17.38 19.05 -1.01
C ASN A 186 -17.82 20.51 -1.17
N GLU A 187 -18.84 20.93 -0.42
CA GLU A 187 -19.31 22.32 -0.43
C GLU A 187 -18.22 23.29 0.04
N TYR A 188 -17.56 22.98 1.16
CA TYR A 188 -16.44 23.77 1.68
C TYR A 188 -15.34 23.95 0.62
N ILE A 189 -14.89 22.85 0.00
CA ILE A 189 -13.85 22.91 -1.03
C ILE A 189 -14.32 23.68 -2.27
N GLN A 190 -15.57 23.54 -2.71
CA GLN A 190 -16.12 24.29 -3.84
C GLN A 190 -16.13 25.80 -3.57
N ASN A 191 -16.42 26.22 -2.33
CA ASN A 191 -16.48 27.63 -1.93
C ASN A 191 -15.09 28.27 -1.73
N ILE A 192 -14.00 27.50 -1.72
CA ILE A 192 -12.64 28.05 -1.68
C ILE A 192 -12.27 28.67 -3.04
N ASP A 193 -11.92 29.96 -2.99
CA ASP A 193 -11.38 30.75 -4.11
C ASP A 193 -10.18 30.04 -4.77
N LEU A 194 -10.18 30.01 -6.11
CA LEU A 194 -9.15 29.38 -6.93
C LEU A 194 -7.73 29.88 -6.62
N LYS A 195 -7.56 31.12 -6.12
CA LYS A 195 -6.24 31.63 -5.73
C LYS A 195 -5.56 30.78 -4.65
N TYR A 196 -6.33 30.11 -3.80
CA TYR A 196 -5.81 29.20 -2.76
C TYR A 196 -5.54 27.79 -3.28
N LYS A 197 -5.94 27.48 -4.52
CA LYS A 197 -5.75 26.19 -5.18
C LYS A 197 -4.68 26.24 -6.28
N HIS A 198 -3.90 27.33 -6.36
CA HIS A 198 -2.95 27.58 -7.46
C HIS A 198 -1.85 26.51 -7.62
N ASN A 199 -1.53 25.77 -6.56
CA ASN A 199 -0.53 24.70 -6.55
C ASN A 199 -1.14 23.29 -6.64
N TRP A 200 -2.45 23.18 -6.84
CA TRP A 200 -3.13 21.90 -6.92
C TRP A 200 -2.81 21.22 -8.26
N THR A 201 -2.41 19.96 -8.18
CA THR A 201 -2.36 19.04 -9.30
C THR A 201 -3.73 18.41 -9.53
N ILE A 202 -3.88 17.64 -10.62
CA ILE A 202 -5.12 16.92 -10.96
C ILE A 202 -5.56 15.97 -9.83
N SER A 203 -4.63 15.44 -9.02
CA SER A 203 -4.93 14.55 -7.89
C SER A 203 -5.08 15.26 -6.54
N SER A 204 -4.85 16.58 -6.49
CA SER A 204 -4.85 17.32 -5.21
C SER A 204 -6.23 17.45 -4.59
N GLU A 205 -7.29 17.61 -5.39
CA GLU A 205 -8.64 17.79 -4.87
C GLU A 205 -9.11 16.60 -4.04
N ASN A 206 -8.94 15.37 -4.55
CA ASN A 206 -9.33 14.16 -3.83
C ASN A 206 -8.52 14.01 -2.53
N LYS A 207 -7.21 14.31 -2.56
CA LYS A 207 -6.35 14.31 -1.38
C LYS A 207 -6.81 15.30 -0.32
N VAL A 208 -7.22 16.49 -0.74
CA VAL A 208 -7.73 17.52 0.18
C VAL A 208 -9.06 17.08 0.78
N LYS A 209 -9.98 16.50 0.00
CA LYS A 209 -11.25 15.98 0.53
C LYS A 209 -11.01 14.90 1.59
N VAL A 210 -10.17 13.90 1.28
CA VAL A 210 -9.80 12.86 2.26
C VAL A 210 -9.16 13.49 3.51
N GLY A 211 -8.27 14.46 3.34
CA GLY A 211 -7.64 15.15 4.46
C GLY A 211 -8.62 15.94 5.33
N CYS A 212 -9.58 16.65 4.74
CA CYS A 212 -10.62 17.36 5.48
C CYS A 212 -11.49 16.39 6.31
N ILE A 213 -11.94 15.29 5.70
CA ILE A 213 -12.73 14.27 6.39
C ILE A 213 -11.89 13.63 7.52
N ALA A 214 -10.65 13.22 7.22
CA ALA A 214 -9.75 12.61 8.19
C ALA A 214 -9.48 13.52 9.40
N ASN A 215 -9.32 14.83 9.18
CA ASN A 215 -9.03 15.80 10.24
C ASN A 215 -10.24 16.09 11.14
N VAL A 216 -11.47 15.77 10.71
CA VAL A 216 -12.65 15.80 11.59
C VAL A 216 -12.60 14.65 12.60
N PHE A 217 -12.20 13.45 12.17
CA PHE A 217 -12.11 12.28 13.06
C PHE A 217 -10.84 12.27 13.91
N GLN A 218 -9.72 12.71 13.34
CA GLN A 218 -8.40 12.67 13.96
C GLN A 218 -7.76 14.08 13.93
N PRO A 219 -8.24 15.04 14.75
CA PRO A 219 -7.79 16.42 14.70
C PRO A 219 -6.28 16.58 14.88
N GLY A 220 -5.63 17.29 13.96
CA GLY A 220 -4.19 17.56 13.99
C GLY A 220 -3.31 16.33 13.75
N SER A 221 -3.91 15.18 13.42
CA SER A 221 -3.19 13.96 13.07
C SER A 221 -2.99 13.85 11.57
N ALA A 222 -2.02 13.03 11.17
CA ALA A 222 -1.82 12.73 9.77
C ALA A 222 -2.89 11.75 9.25
N ASN A 223 -3.30 11.92 7.99
CA ASN A 223 -4.44 11.22 7.38
C ASN A 223 -4.36 9.69 7.49
N GLN A 224 -3.15 9.11 7.50
CA GLN A 224 -2.97 7.67 7.63
C GLN A 224 -3.56 7.08 8.91
N ASN A 225 -3.63 7.86 10.01
CA ASN A 225 -4.24 7.39 11.25
C ASN A 225 -5.74 7.18 11.04
N SER A 226 -6.39 8.11 10.34
CA SER A 226 -7.81 7.99 10.02
C SER A 226 -8.06 6.81 9.08
N ILE A 227 -7.27 6.70 8.00
CA ILE A 227 -7.36 5.57 7.04
C ILE A 227 -7.26 4.21 7.76
N ARG A 228 -6.40 4.12 8.79
CA ARG A 228 -6.20 2.89 9.55
C ARG A 228 -7.33 2.59 10.53
N HIS A 229 -7.86 3.60 11.21
CA HIS A 229 -8.67 3.37 12.42
C HIS A 229 -10.16 3.66 12.25
N ASP A 230 -10.52 4.59 11.37
CA ASP A 230 -11.92 4.95 11.12
C ASP A 230 -12.55 4.01 10.05
N ASP A 231 -13.86 4.14 9.84
CA ASP A 231 -14.69 3.27 9.02
C ASP A 231 -14.55 3.43 7.49
N TRP A 232 -13.41 3.94 7.01
CA TRP A 232 -13.08 3.95 5.57
C TRP A 232 -13.13 2.53 4.97
N ILE A 233 -12.59 1.56 5.72
CA ILE A 233 -12.70 0.14 5.42
C ILE A 233 -13.37 -0.53 6.62
N SER A 234 -14.69 -0.65 6.52
CA SER A 234 -15.58 -1.26 7.49
C SER A 234 -16.37 -2.37 6.82
N LYS A 235 -17.10 -3.18 7.60
CA LYS A 235 -18.01 -4.17 7.04
C LYS A 235 -19.01 -3.52 6.07
N GLN A 236 -19.55 -2.36 6.45
CA GLN A 236 -20.51 -1.64 5.62
C GLN A 236 -19.89 -1.15 4.31
N SER A 237 -18.68 -0.59 4.31
CA SER A 237 -18.06 -0.14 3.06
C SER A 237 -17.59 -1.31 2.19
N ILE A 238 -17.15 -2.43 2.78
CA ILE A 238 -16.88 -3.67 2.03
C ILE A 238 -18.15 -4.18 1.34
N ASP A 239 -19.31 -4.10 2.01
CA ASP A 239 -20.56 -4.63 1.46
C ASP A 239 -21.21 -3.71 0.40
N ARG A 240 -20.94 -2.39 0.46
CA ARG A 240 -21.69 -1.38 -0.32
C ARG A 240 -20.86 -0.58 -1.33
N CYS A 241 -19.54 -0.50 -1.15
CA CYS A 241 -18.65 0.29 -2.00
C CYS A 241 -17.83 -0.63 -2.88
N LYS A 242 -17.92 -0.44 -4.21
CA LYS A 242 -17.36 -1.39 -5.17
C LYS A 242 -15.84 -1.42 -5.10
N TYR A 243 -15.17 -0.27 -5.07
CA TYR A 243 -13.71 -0.18 -5.03
C TYR A 243 -13.16 -0.74 -3.72
N VAL A 244 -13.84 -0.49 -2.59
CA VAL A 244 -13.48 -1.07 -1.29
C VAL A 244 -13.63 -2.59 -1.32
N SER A 245 -14.76 -3.09 -1.82
CA SER A 245 -15.03 -4.52 -1.99
C SER A 245 -13.96 -5.20 -2.85
N ASP A 246 -13.72 -4.66 -4.04
CA ASP A 246 -12.76 -5.20 -5.02
C ASP A 246 -11.35 -5.29 -4.42
N PHE A 247 -10.91 -4.23 -3.73
CA PHE A 247 -9.59 -4.22 -3.06
C PHE A 247 -9.54 -5.17 -1.86
N TYR A 248 -10.58 -5.19 -1.02
CA TYR A 248 -10.68 -6.10 0.13
C TYR A 248 -10.59 -7.56 -0.32
N PHE A 249 -11.39 -7.98 -1.30
CA PHE A 249 -11.38 -9.36 -1.78
C PHE A 249 -10.09 -9.72 -2.50
N PHE A 250 -9.47 -8.77 -3.22
CA PHE A 250 -8.15 -8.95 -3.81
C PHE A 250 -7.10 -9.28 -2.74
N ILE A 251 -6.99 -8.46 -1.69
CA ILE A 251 -6.03 -8.70 -0.59
C ILE A 251 -6.39 -9.98 0.17
N LYS A 252 -7.68 -10.22 0.43
CA LYS A 252 -8.17 -11.42 1.10
C LYS A 252 -7.70 -12.70 0.39
N ASN A 253 -7.84 -12.75 -0.94
CA ASN A 253 -7.40 -13.89 -1.75
C ASN A 253 -5.89 -14.18 -1.66
N ILE A 254 -5.07 -13.19 -1.27
CA ILE A 254 -3.62 -13.36 -1.09
C ILE A 254 -3.31 -13.91 0.32
N ILE A 255 -4.11 -13.54 1.32
CA ILE A 255 -3.86 -13.83 2.76
C ILE A 255 -4.69 -14.99 3.33
N THR A 256 -5.42 -15.73 2.49
CA THR A 256 -6.20 -16.91 2.85
C THR A 256 -5.64 -18.17 2.19
#